data_AF-A9EVT4-F1
#
_entry.id   AF-A9EVT4-F1
#
_cell.length_a   1.000
_cell.length_b   1.000
_cell.length_c   1.000
_cell.angle_alpha   90.00
_cell.angle_beta   90.00
_cell.angle_gamma   90.00
#
_symmetry.space_group_name_H-M   'P 1'
#
loop_
_entity.id
_entity.type
_entity.pdbx_description
1 polymer ?
#
loop_
_entity_poly.entity_id
_entity_poly.type
_entity_poly.pdbx_seq_one_letter_code
_entity_poly.pdbx_strand_id
1 'polypeptide(L)'
;MTAAWRQHPRLEGRFHVDHPDDLQVLVHEGGPRLTDRRPELVWVRVTACHGDVFTARVLNQPHQLKTVNEGAEVRFIAPTGGEHLLQVREQYLRERADWVIGPCSRCGLDELFDAPSELIAKVFPNVPASARMDAFSAFCGACGGVQLVQHKDFRQDEGEGPDEQTEQQSPGKKWWQFWK
;
A
#
# COMPACT_ATOMS: atom_id res chain seq x y z
N MET A 1 23.05 9.49 -22.23
CA MET A 1 21.59 9.30 -22.19
C MET A 1 21.15 9.37 -20.74
N THR A 2 20.23 10.27 -20.40
CA THR A 2 19.68 10.35 -19.03
C THR A 2 18.77 9.16 -18.82
N ALA A 3 18.95 8.44 -17.71
CA ALA A 3 18.11 7.30 -17.40
C ALA A 3 16.65 7.74 -17.17
N ALA A 4 15.69 6.95 -17.68
CA ALA A 4 14.27 7.34 -17.68
C ALA A 4 13.71 7.63 -16.28
N TRP A 5 14.17 6.91 -15.24
CA TRP A 5 13.75 7.14 -13.86
C TRP A 5 14.14 8.52 -13.32
N ARG A 6 15.22 9.14 -13.80
CA ARG A 6 15.65 10.48 -13.34
C ARG A 6 14.70 11.59 -13.76
N GLN A 7 13.87 11.33 -14.77
CA GLN A 7 12.85 12.27 -15.25
C GLN A 7 11.46 11.94 -14.69
N HIS A 8 11.35 10.93 -13.82
CA HIS A 8 10.07 10.54 -13.27
C HIS A 8 9.60 11.58 -12.25
N PRO A 9 8.43 12.22 -12.44
CA PRO A 9 8.01 13.36 -11.62
C PRO A 9 7.88 13.03 -10.13
N ARG A 10 7.49 11.79 -9.79
CA ARG A 10 7.38 11.37 -8.38
C ARG A 10 8.73 11.08 -7.70
N LEU A 11 9.83 11.04 -8.45
CA LEU A 11 11.18 10.89 -7.89
C LEU A 11 11.94 12.21 -7.83
N GLU A 12 11.36 13.30 -8.34
CA GLU A 12 11.97 14.62 -8.27
C GLU A 12 12.26 15.02 -6.82
N GLY A 13 13.48 15.50 -6.57
CA GLY A 13 13.94 15.88 -5.22
C GLY A 13 14.14 14.71 -4.23
N ARG A 14 13.99 13.45 -4.66
CA ARG A 14 14.19 12.26 -3.80
C ARG A 14 15.62 11.69 -3.86
N PHE A 15 16.40 12.07 -4.87
CA PHE A 15 17.77 11.58 -5.06
C PHE A 15 18.77 12.25 -4.12
N HIS A 16 19.81 11.51 -3.76
CA HIS A 16 20.96 12.02 -3.01
C HIS A 16 21.70 13.09 -3.82
N VAL A 17 22.16 14.15 -3.15
CA VAL A 17 22.85 15.28 -3.79
C VAL A 17 24.15 14.87 -4.49
N ASP A 18 24.93 13.98 -3.87
CA ASP A 18 26.21 13.51 -4.40
C ASP A 18 26.12 12.19 -5.18
N HIS A 19 24.96 11.53 -5.20
CA HIS A 19 24.77 10.21 -5.80
C HIS A 19 23.46 10.19 -6.62
N PRO A 20 23.52 10.51 -7.93
CA PRO A 20 22.34 10.87 -8.72
C PRO A 20 21.37 9.72 -9.03
N ASP A 21 21.72 8.48 -8.66
CA ASP A 21 20.85 7.30 -8.79
C ASP A 21 20.46 6.70 -7.43
N ASP A 22 20.90 7.32 -6.33
CA ASP A 22 20.68 6.80 -4.98
C ASP A 22 19.53 7.57 -4.33
N LEU A 23 18.60 6.84 -3.72
CA LEU A 23 17.46 7.41 -2.99
C LEU A 23 17.05 6.50 -1.83
N GLN A 24 16.17 6.98 -0.97
CA GLN A 24 15.68 6.22 0.18
C GLN A 24 14.36 5.52 -0.11
N VAL A 25 14.28 4.23 0.23
CA VAL A 25 13.08 3.39 0.10
C VAL A 25 12.76 2.75 1.43
N LEU A 26 11.47 2.75 1.79
CA LEU A 26 10.94 2.01 2.91
C LEU A 26 10.81 0.52 2.52
N VAL A 27 11.69 -0.32 3.05
CA VAL A 27 11.72 -1.77 2.84
C VAL A 27 11.04 -2.50 3.99
N HIS A 28 10.40 -3.63 3.70
CA HIS A 28 9.67 -4.40 4.72
C HIS A 28 9.62 -5.89 4.41
N GLU A 29 9.16 -6.69 5.39
CA GLU A 29 8.85 -8.12 5.21
C GLU A 29 7.36 -8.42 5.30
N GLY A 30 6.55 -7.36 5.36
CA GLY A 30 5.11 -7.41 5.45
C GLY A 30 4.60 -6.44 6.51
N GLY A 31 3.29 -6.29 6.57
CA GLY A 31 2.60 -5.46 7.53
C GLY A 31 2.38 -6.15 8.89
N PRO A 32 1.80 -5.42 9.85
CA PRO A 32 1.66 -5.84 11.25
C PRO A 32 0.75 -7.06 11.46
N ARG A 33 0.07 -7.55 10.42
CA ARG A 33 -0.71 -8.80 10.47
C ARG A 33 0.14 -10.04 10.18
N LEU A 34 1.25 -9.89 9.46
CA LEU A 34 2.07 -10.99 8.95
C LEU A 34 3.43 -11.10 9.64
N THR A 35 3.98 -9.99 10.15
CA THR A 35 5.28 -9.95 10.81
C THR A 35 5.31 -8.88 11.91
N ASP A 36 6.14 -9.11 12.93
CA ASP A 36 6.43 -8.14 13.99
C ASP A 36 7.65 -7.24 13.67
N ARG A 37 8.36 -7.51 12.57
CA ARG A 37 9.49 -6.69 12.12
C ARG A 37 8.96 -5.39 11.53
N ARG A 38 9.53 -4.27 11.98
CA ARG A 38 9.15 -2.96 11.48
C ARG A 38 9.80 -2.70 10.11
N PRO A 39 9.16 -1.92 9.23
CA PRO A 39 9.83 -1.44 8.03
C PRO A 39 11.06 -0.60 8.38
N GLU A 40 12.02 -0.56 7.47
CA GLU A 40 13.25 0.20 7.61
C GLU A 40 13.46 1.08 6.38
N LEU A 41 13.99 2.29 6.59
CA LEU A 41 14.36 3.18 5.50
C LEU A 41 15.81 2.87 5.10
N VAL A 42 16.04 2.51 3.84
CA VAL A 42 17.37 2.17 3.34
C VAL A 42 17.70 2.94 2.08
N TRP A 43 18.99 3.17 1.86
CA TRP A 43 19.50 3.67 0.60
C TRP A 43 19.49 2.56 -0.44
N VAL A 44 19.02 2.90 -1.64
CA VAL A 44 19.06 2.01 -2.80
C VAL A 44 19.58 2.77 -4.01
N ARG A 45 20.25 2.06 -4.92
CA ARG A 45 20.64 2.58 -6.24
C ARG A 45 19.67 2.09 -7.30
N VAL A 46 18.98 3.00 -7.96
CA VAL A 46 18.05 2.67 -9.06
C VAL A 46 18.82 2.12 -10.26
N THR A 47 18.37 0.98 -10.79
CA THR A 47 19.03 0.29 -11.91
C THR A 47 18.13 0.18 -13.14
N ALA A 48 16.81 0.17 -12.97
CA ALA A 48 15.84 0.12 -14.06
C ALA A 48 14.48 0.67 -13.63
N CYS A 49 13.61 0.94 -14.61
CA CYS A 49 12.20 1.25 -14.39
C CYS A 49 11.34 0.65 -15.50
N HIS A 50 10.11 0.26 -15.14
CA HIS A 50 9.08 -0.18 -16.07
C HIS A 50 7.73 0.40 -15.63
N GLY A 51 7.29 1.46 -16.32
CA GLY A 51 6.17 2.28 -15.86
C GLY A 51 6.49 2.91 -14.49
N ASP A 52 5.58 2.77 -13.53
CA ASP A 52 5.72 3.28 -12.16
C ASP A 52 6.45 2.33 -11.20
N VAL A 53 6.99 1.20 -11.70
CA VAL A 53 7.74 0.24 -10.90
C VAL A 53 9.23 0.37 -11.20
N PHE A 54 10.01 0.61 -10.15
CA PHE A 54 11.45 0.79 -10.21
C PHE A 54 12.16 -0.44 -9.65
N THR A 55 13.31 -0.78 -10.24
CA THR A 55 14.23 -1.78 -9.72
C THR A 55 15.44 -1.07 -9.15
N ALA A 56 15.91 -1.52 -7.99
CA ALA A 56 17.08 -0.96 -7.33
C ALA A 56 17.88 -2.01 -6.55
N ARG A 57 19.15 -1.69 -6.26
CA ARG A 57 20.01 -2.47 -5.37
C ARG A 57 20.12 -1.80 -4.01
N VAL A 58 19.95 -2.56 -2.94
CA VAL A 58 20.11 -2.08 -1.56
C VAL A 58 21.57 -1.75 -1.26
N LEU A 59 21.84 -0.58 -0.68
CA LEU A 59 23.19 -0.06 -0.46
C LEU A 59 23.67 -0.18 1.00
N ASN A 60 22.77 -0.41 1.94
CA ASN A 60 23.11 -0.62 3.35
C ASN A 60 22.27 -1.72 3.97
N GLN A 61 22.87 -2.51 4.86
CA GLN A 61 22.20 -3.62 5.54
C GLN A 61 21.06 -3.13 6.46
N PRO A 62 19.82 -3.62 6.28
CA PRO A 62 18.75 -3.43 7.27
C PRO A 62 19.08 -4.10 8.60
N HIS A 63 18.65 -3.51 9.71
CA HIS A 63 18.99 -3.97 11.06
C HIS A 63 18.21 -5.21 11.52
N GLN A 64 16.95 -5.35 11.13
CA GLN A 64 16.07 -6.43 11.60
C GLN A 64 15.43 -7.28 10.50
N LEU A 65 15.43 -6.80 9.25
CA LEU A 65 14.91 -7.59 8.13
C LEU A 65 15.85 -8.77 7.83
N LYS A 66 15.28 -9.89 7.40
CA LYS A 66 16.01 -11.15 7.13
C LYS A 66 16.08 -11.50 5.64
N THR A 67 15.09 -11.05 4.87
CA THR A 67 14.86 -11.34 3.46
C THR A 67 15.33 -10.20 2.57
N VAL A 68 15.49 -8.99 3.13
CA VAL A 68 16.12 -7.85 2.46
C VAL A 68 17.51 -7.66 3.08
N ASN A 69 18.54 -7.71 2.24
CA ASN A 69 19.94 -7.59 2.64
C ASN A 69 20.66 -6.58 1.76
N GLU A 70 21.82 -6.10 2.21
CA GLU A 70 22.70 -5.29 1.37
C GLU A 70 23.03 -6.02 0.05
N GLY A 71 23.05 -5.28 -1.06
CA GLY A 71 23.28 -5.82 -2.40
C GLY A 71 22.08 -6.53 -3.04
N ALA A 72 21.02 -6.81 -2.26
CA ALA A 72 19.80 -7.42 -2.79
C ALA A 72 19.13 -6.50 -3.81
N GLU A 73 18.50 -7.12 -4.81
CA GLU A 73 17.62 -6.41 -5.74
C GLU A 73 16.21 -6.30 -5.12
N VAL A 74 15.65 -5.10 -5.14
CA VAL A 74 14.29 -4.82 -4.69
C VAL A 74 13.53 -4.08 -5.77
N ARG A 75 12.20 -4.16 -5.72
CA ARG A 75 11.29 -3.32 -6.50
C ARG A 75 10.63 -2.32 -5.59
N PHE A 76 10.40 -1.11 -6.07
CA PHE A 76 9.67 -0.10 -5.33
C PHE A 76 8.77 0.72 -6.25
N ILE A 77 7.82 1.43 -5.65
CA ILE A 77 6.95 2.40 -6.31
C ILE A 77 7.05 3.74 -5.59
N ALA A 78 6.55 4.79 -6.24
CA ALA A 78 6.32 6.09 -5.62
C ALA A 78 4.80 6.26 -5.34
N PRO A 79 4.33 5.96 -4.12
CA PRO A 79 2.92 6.13 -3.74
C PRO A 79 2.44 7.58 -3.97
N THR A 80 1.13 7.79 -4.12
CA THR A 80 0.62 9.18 -4.21
C THR A 80 0.53 9.84 -2.84
N GLY A 81 0.34 9.04 -1.79
CA GLY A 81 0.30 9.48 -0.41
C GLY A 81 1.35 8.80 0.46
N GLY A 82 1.66 9.42 1.60
CA GLY A 82 2.74 8.98 2.48
C GLY A 82 4.08 9.64 2.17
N GLU A 83 5.04 9.46 3.09
CA GLU A 83 6.31 10.18 3.06
C GLU A 83 7.36 9.51 2.16
N HIS A 84 7.42 8.19 2.21
CA HIS A 84 8.52 7.41 1.63
C HIS A 84 8.10 6.63 0.39
N LEU A 85 9.08 6.40 -0.50
CA LEU A 85 8.97 5.39 -1.55
C LEU A 85 8.83 4.02 -0.91
N LEU A 86 8.06 3.14 -1.53
CA LEU A 86 7.67 1.88 -0.90
C LEU A 86 8.17 0.68 -1.70
N GLN A 87 8.92 -0.19 -1.04
CA GLN A 87 9.26 -1.50 -1.60
C GLN A 87 7.99 -2.31 -1.84
N VAL A 88 7.90 -2.98 -2.98
CA VAL A 88 6.76 -3.81 -3.36
C VAL A 88 7.20 -5.24 -3.66
N ARG A 89 6.37 -6.20 -3.28
CA ARG A 89 6.56 -7.62 -3.57
C ARG A 89 5.82 -8.00 -4.84
N GLU A 90 6.30 -9.03 -5.53
CA GLU A 90 5.72 -9.45 -6.80
C GLU A 90 4.25 -9.86 -6.68
N GLN A 91 3.89 -10.56 -5.61
CA GLN A 91 2.51 -10.95 -5.36
C GLN A 91 1.59 -9.73 -5.19
N TYR A 92 2.05 -8.71 -4.44
CA TYR A 92 1.32 -7.46 -4.34
C TYR A 92 1.13 -6.80 -5.70
N LEU A 93 2.17 -6.72 -6.53
CA LEU A 93 2.06 -6.12 -7.87
C LEU A 93 1.06 -6.85 -8.78
N ARG A 94 0.98 -8.18 -8.72
CA ARG A 94 0.01 -8.98 -9.49
C ARG A 94 -1.43 -8.68 -9.08
N GLU A 95 -1.67 -8.47 -7.79
CA GLU A 95 -3.02 -8.26 -7.25
C GLU A 95 -3.41 -6.78 -7.25
N ARG A 96 -2.46 -5.85 -7.12
CA ARG A 96 -2.69 -4.40 -6.96
C ARG A 96 -3.64 -3.82 -8.00
N ALA A 97 -3.61 -4.33 -9.23
CA ALA A 97 -4.46 -3.85 -10.31
C ALA A 97 -5.96 -4.11 -10.09
N ASP A 98 -6.35 -5.03 -9.21
CA ASP A 98 -7.75 -5.39 -8.97
C ASP A 98 -8.38 -4.63 -7.79
N TRP A 99 -7.56 -3.87 -7.05
CA TRP A 99 -7.97 -3.23 -5.81
C TRP A 99 -7.82 -1.71 -5.86
N VAL A 100 -8.69 -1.03 -5.13
CA VAL A 100 -8.60 0.38 -4.76
C VAL A 100 -8.20 0.43 -3.30
N ILE A 101 -7.07 1.09 -3.01
CA ILE A 101 -6.54 1.23 -1.65
C ILE A 101 -6.74 2.68 -1.24
N GLY A 102 -7.57 2.90 -0.23
CA GLY A 102 -7.79 4.21 0.34
C GLY A 102 -6.56 4.69 1.12
N PRO A 103 -6.33 6.01 1.20
CA PRO A 103 -5.22 6.56 1.96
C PRO A 103 -5.36 6.25 3.45
N CYS A 104 -4.24 5.98 4.11
CA CYS A 104 -4.20 5.71 5.53
C CYS A 104 -4.69 6.91 6.33
N SER A 105 -5.57 6.68 7.29
CA SER A 105 -6.15 7.72 8.17
C SER A 105 -5.14 8.48 9.03
N ARG A 106 -3.89 8.02 9.11
CA ARG A 106 -2.82 8.64 9.91
C ARG A 106 -1.70 9.25 9.08
N CYS A 107 -1.10 8.50 8.15
CA CYS A 107 0.05 8.98 7.37
C CYS A 107 -0.25 9.25 5.89
N GLY A 108 -1.48 9.00 5.43
CA GLY A 108 -1.87 9.21 4.05
C GLY A 108 -1.36 8.16 3.04
N LEU A 109 -0.53 7.18 3.46
CA LEU A 109 -0.07 6.11 2.57
C LEU A 109 -1.26 5.41 1.89
N ASP A 110 -1.22 5.30 0.57
CA ASP A 110 -2.27 4.76 -0.30
C ASP A 110 -1.88 3.42 -0.94
N GLU A 111 -0.94 2.71 -0.33
CA GLU A 111 -0.44 1.41 -0.78
C GLU A 111 -0.39 0.42 0.39
N LEU A 112 -0.35 -0.88 0.09
CA LEU A 112 -0.23 -1.95 1.08
C LEU A 112 1.18 -2.56 1.06
N PHE A 113 1.62 -3.05 2.22
CA PHE A 113 2.85 -3.84 2.33
C PHE A 113 2.65 -5.30 1.89
N ASP A 114 1.40 -5.75 1.94
CA ASP A 114 1.02 -7.14 1.74
C ASP A 114 0.02 -7.27 0.60
N ALA A 115 0.06 -8.43 -0.06
CA ALA A 115 -0.93 -8.72 -1.06
C ALA A 115 -2.32 -8.82 -0.41
N PRO A 116 -3.38 -8.29 -1.04
CA PRO A 116 -4.73 -8.40 -0.54
C PRO A 116 -5.11 -9.84 -0.16
N SER A 117 -4.72 -10.84 -0.94
CA SER A 117 -4.97 -12.26 -0.64
C SER A 117 -4.31 -12.74 0.66
N GLU A 118 -3.07 -12.32 0.95
CA GLU A 118 -2.37 -12.64 2.20
C GLU A 118 -3.10 -12.02 3.40
N LEU A 119 -3.55 -10.78 3.27
CA LEU A 119 -4.31 -10.08 4.31
C LEU A 119 -5.66 -10.74 4.55
N ILE A 120 -6.39 -11.07 3.47
CA ILE A 120 -7.70 -11.73 3.55
C ILE A 120 -7.56 -13.08 4.25
N ALA A 121 -6.61 -13.91 3.83
CA ALA A 121 -6.38 -15.22 4.44
C ALA A 121 -6.03 -15.11 5.93
N LYS A 122 -5.28 -14.08 6.31
CA LYS A 122 -4.86 -13.86 7.71
C LYS A 122 -5.99 -13.31 8.59
N VAL A 123 -6.81 -12.40 8.07
CA VAL A 123 -7.87 -11.71 8.83
C VAL A 123 -9.19 -12.48 8.82
N PHE A 124 -9.48 -13.20 7.73
CA PHE A 124 -10.72 -13.93 7.51
C PHE A 124 -10.47 -15.42 7.22
N PRO A 125 -9.86 -16.16 8.18
CA PRO A 125 -9.41 -17.54 7.92
C PRO A 125 -10.53 -18.54 7.62
N ASN A 126 -11.78 -18.20 7.94
CA ASN A 126 -12.95 -19.06 7.76
C ASN A 126 -13.78 -18.71 6.51
N VAL A 127 -13.33 -17.74 5.71
CA VAL A 127 -14.00 -17.40 4.45
C VAL A 127 -13.72 -18.52 3.43
N PRO A 128 -14.75 -19.13 2.82
CA PRO A 128 -14.55 -20.17 1.81
C PRO A 128 -13.68 -19.67 0.65
N ALA A 129 -12.86 -20.52 0.06
CA ALA A 129 -12.03 -20.15 -1.09
C ALA A 129 -12.84 -19.66 -2.31
N SER A 130 -14.13 -20.02 -2.38
CA SER A 130 -15.06 -19.56 -3.41
C SER A 130 -15.70 -18.19 -3.11
N ALA A 131 -15.60 -17.70 -1.89
CA ALA A 131 -16.17 -16.41 -1.52
C ALA A 131 -15.26 -15.29 -2.02
N ARG A 132 -15.86 -14.34 -2.73
CA ARG A 132 -15.20 -13.12 -3.18
C ARG A 132 -15.22 -12.10 -2.05
N MET A 133 -14.07 -11.46 -1.80
CA MET A 133 -14.00 -10.32 -0.90
C MET A 133 -14.16 -9.04 -1.70
N ASP A 134 -15.19 -8.27 -1.40
CA ASP A 134 -15.45 -7.00 -2.09
C ASP A 134 -14.81 -5.81 -1.41
N ALA A 135 -14.76 -5.80 -0.07
CA ALA A 135 -14.10 -4.75 0.69
C ALA A 135 -13.68 -5.24 2.08
N PHE A 136 -12.57 -4.72 2.58
CA PHE A 136 -12.10 -4.96 3.95
C PHE A 136 -11.25 -3.79 4.44
N SER A 137 -10.98 -3.74 5.75
CA SER A 137 -10.03 -2.80 6.32
C SER A 137 -8.69 -3.47 6.60
N ALA A 138 -7.61 -2.74 6.32
CA ALA A 138 -6.24 -3.16 6.59
C ALA A 138 -5.55 -2.18 7.54
N PHE A 139 -4.55 -2.65 8.28
CA PHE A 139 -3.67 -1.78 9.03
C PHE A 139 -2.48 -1.35 8.17
N CYS A 140 -2.20 -0.06 8.16
CA CYS A 140 -1.09 0.53 7.43
C CYS A 140 0.24 0.00 7.97
N GLY A 141 1.05 -0.58 7.09
CA GLY A 141 2.35 -1.14 7.43
C GLY A 141 3.35 -0.10 7.94
N ALA A 142 3.20 1.16 7.56
CA ALA A 142 4.13 2.23 7.95
C ALA A 142 3.82 2.82 9.35
N CYS A 143 2.56 2.98 9.72
CA CYS A 143 2.18 3.73 10.94
C CYS A 143 1.10 3.08 11.82
N GLY A 144 0.57 1.93 11.42
CA GLY A 144 -0.50 1.22 12.12
C GLY A 144 -1.88 1.88 12.05
N GLY A 145 -2.05 2.94 11.25
CA GLY A 145 -3.37 3.52 10.95
C GLY A 145 -4.25 2.58 10.14
N VAL A 146 -5.47 3.00 9.81
CA VAL A 146 -6.44 2.15 9.08
C VAL A 146 -6.54 2.60 7.62
N GLN A 147 -6.65 1.63 6.71
CA GLN A 147 -6.92 1.81 5.28
C GLN A 147 -8.15 0.99 4.89
N LEU A 148 -9.00 1.55 4.02
CA LEU A 148 -10.06 0.81 3.35
C LEU A 148 -9.49 0.21 2.06
N VAL A 149 -9.78 -1.06 1.81
CA VAL A 149 -9.35 -1.80 0.62
C VAL A 149 -10.59 -2.34 -0.05
N GLN A 150 -10.82 -2.00 -1.33
CA GLN A 150 -12.01 -2.38 -2.08
C GLN A 150 -11.63 -3.02 -3.40
N HIS A 151 -12.30 -4.10 -3.78
CA HIS A 151 -12.17 -4.63 -5.11
C HIS A 151 -12.76 -3.63 -6.10
N LYS A 152 -12.14 -3.44 -7.27
CA LYS A 152 -12.61 -2.49 -8.29
C LYS A 152 -14.02 -2.76 -8.83
N ASP A 153 -14.50 -3.99 -8.74
CA ASP A 153 -15.84 -4.36 -9.18
C ASP A 153 -16.90 -4.18 -8.08
N PHE A 154 -16.48 -3.75 -6.89
CA PHE A 154 -17.42 -3.44 -5.83
C PHE A 154 -18.29 -2.25 -6.25
N ARG A 155 -19.51 -2.57 -6.67
CA ARG A 155 -20.56 -1.58 -6.86
C ARG A 155 -21.10 -1.24 -5.48
N GLN A 156 -20.88 -0.02 -5.03
CA GLN A 156 -21.81 0.57 -4.08
C GLN A 156 -23.11 0.69 -4.85
N ASP A 157 -24.13 -0.09 -4.48
CA ASP A 157 -25.49 0.19 -4.91
C ASP A 157 -25.82 1.59 -4.36
N GLU A 158 -25.64 2.61 -5.20
CA GLU A 158 -26.30 3.90 -5.00
C GLU A 158 -27.78 3.56 -4.94
N GLY A 159 -28.38 3.79 -3.76
CA GLY A 159 -29.72 3.35 -3.46
C GLY A 159 -30.71 3.66 -4.58
N GLU A 160 -31.54 2.67 -4.90
CA GLU A 160 -32.78 2.90 -5.62
C GLU A 160 -33.50 4.10 -5.00
N GLY A 161 -33.74 5.13 -5.80
CA GLY A 161 -34.71 6.15 -5.49
C GLY A 161 -35.54 6.45 -6.73
N PRO A 162 -36.80 6.90 -6.62
CA PRO A 162 -37.67 6.96 -5.43
C PRO A 162 -38.99 6.19 -5.66
N ASP A 163 -39.45 5.42 -4.68
CA ASP A 163 -40.90 5.23 -4.51
C ASP A 163 -41.35 6.21 -3.42
N GLU A 164 -42.17 7.18 -3.83
CA GLU A 164 -42.95 8.04 -2.95
C GLU A 164 -43.75 7.17 -1.98
N GLN A 165 -43.48 7.31 -0.67
CA GLN A 165 -44.50 7.60 0.35
C GLN A 165 -43.90 7.70 1.78
N THR A 166 -43.89 8.94 2.27
CA THR A 166 -44.38 9.40 3.59
C THR A 166 -43.72 8.95 4.91
N GLU A 167 -43.19 9.97 5.61
CA GLU A 167 -43.09 10.13 7.08
C GLU A 167 -42.20 9.18 7.91
N GLN A 168 -40.97 9.61 8.20
CA GLN A 168 -40.58 10.21 9.49
C GLN A 168 -39.05 10.39 9.55
N GLN A 169 -38.61 11.65 9.49
CA GLN A 169 -37.21 12.03 9.63
C GLN A 169 -36.73 11.72 11.05
N SER A 170 -36.06 10.59 11.23
CA SER A 170 -35.17 10.39 12.38
C SER A 170 -33.85 11.11 12.11
N PRO A 171 -33.33 11.90 13.07
CA PRO A 171 -32.14 12.71 12.86
C PRO A 171 -30.93 11.78 12.63
N GLY A 172 -30.21 12.04 11.54
CA GLY A 172 -29.11 11.21 11.05
C GLY A 172 -28.09 10.87 12.14
N LYS A 173 -28.00 9.59 12.48
CA LYS A 173 -26.91 9.08 13.30
C LYS A 173 -25.64 9.09 12.46
N LYS A 174 -24.70 9.90 12.91
CA LYS A 174 -23.35 10.01 12.35
C LYS A 174 -22.56 8.72 12.63
N TRP A 175 -21.77 8.30 11.65
CA TRP A 175 -21.10 6.99 11.53
C TRP A 175 -20.15 6.59 12.68
N TRP A 176 -19.81 7.51 13.60
CA TRP A 176 -18.97 7.24 14.77
C TRP A 176 -19.72 6.71 16.02
N GLN A 177 -21.03 6.49 15.95
CA GLN A 177 -21.81 6.01 17.10
C GLN A 177 -21.86 4.47 17.27
N PHE A 178 -21.10 3.70 16.48
CA PHE A 178 -21.09 2.23 16.53
C PHE A 178 -20.03 1.61 17.46
N TRP A 179 -19.21 2.42 18.13
CA TRP A 179 -18.20 1.94 19.07
C TRP A 179 -18.49 2.49 20.46
N LYS A 180 -18.97 1.63 21.37
CA LYS A 180 -18.95 1.81 22.82
C LYS A 180 -18.09 0.71 23.43
#